data_AF-A0A521FD62-F1
#
_entry.id   AF-A0A521FD62-F1
#
_cell.length_a   1.000
_cell.length_b   1.000
_cell.length_c   1.000
_cell.angle_alpha   90.00
_cell.angle_beta   90.00
_cell.angle_gamma   90.00
#
_symmetry.space_group_name_H-M   'P 1'
#
loop_
_entity.id
_entity.type
_entity.pdbx_description
1 polymer ?
#
loop_
_entity_poly.entity_id
_entity_poly.type
_entity_poly.pdbx_seq_one_letter_code
_entity_poly.pdbx_strand_id
1 'polypeptide(L)'
;MPMIQRKCITGLLCFVIILIFMDNISFIDFWLHLHLTFPSIVIYGGIISYYAEKLAKHRLWLSLLYHWLGGILFPLVAFIVTLQFNLQYSAIDVQTLFTFPSVVIAFIYWVIDRILFYVSRYKKRGLQ
;
A
#
# COMPACT_ATOMS: atom_id res chain seq x y z
N MET A 1 9.61 11.07 11.92
CA MET A 1 10.29 9.94 11.25
C MET A 1 10.59 10.35 9.82
N PRO A 2 11.77 10.02 9.26
CA PRO A 2 12.04 10.21 7.84
C PRO A 2 10.94 9.56 6.98
N MET A 3 10.58 10.20 5.87
CA MET A 3 9.47 9.75 5.02
C MET A 3 9.67 8.32 4.53
N ILE A 4 10.85 8.02 3.98
CA ILE A 4 11.20 6.69 3.44
C ILE A 4 11.03 5.62 4.52
N GLN A 5 11.59 5.86 5.71
CA GLN A 5 11.48 4.92 6.83
C GLN A 5 10.03 4.67 7.23
N ARG A 6 9.18 5.71 7.26
CA ARG A 6 7.75 5.58 7.54
C ARG A 6 7.07 4.69 6.50
N LYS A 7 7.33 4.89 5.20
CA LYS A 7 6.73 4.09 4.12
C LYS A 7 7.15 2.62 4.18
N CYS A 8 8.42 2.34 4.46
CA CYS A 8 8.90 0.96 4.62
C CYS A 8 8.19 0.24 5.77
N ILE A 9 8.01 0.91 6.93
CA ILE A 9 7.29 0.31 8.06
C ILE A 9 5.80 0.13 7.74
N THR A 10 5.15 1.15 7.14
CA THR A 10 3.76 1.03 6.71
C THR A 10 3.58 -0.16 5.76
N GLY A 11 4.46 -0.29 4.77
CA GLY A 11 4.41 -1.40 3.81
C GLY A 11 4.65 -2.76 4.45
N LEU A 12 5.61 -2.86 5.39
CA LEU A 12 5.85 -4.09 6.15
C LEU A 12 4.63 -4.50 6.96
N LEU A 13 4.00 -3.55 7.67
CA LEU A 13 2.80 -3.84 8.46
C LEU A 13 1.63 -4.26 7.58
N CYS A 14 1.41 -3.60 6.44
CA CYS A 14 0.38 -4.01 5.47
C CYS A 14 0.64 -5.40 4.91
N PHE A 15 1.91 -5.72 4.60
CA PHE A 15 2.31 -7.03 4.10
C PHE A 15 2.06 -8.13 5.13
N VAL A 16 2.45 -7.92 6.39
CA VAL A 16 2.17 -8.86 7.49
C VAL A 16 0.66 -9.06 7.67
N ILE A 17 -0.14 -8.00 7.61
CA ILE A 17 -1.60 -8.11 7.68
C ILE A 17 -2.13 -9.00 6.55
N ILE A 18 -1.68 -8.78 5.32
CA ILE A 18 -2.08 -9.62 4.16
C ILE A 18 -1.73 -11.08 4.41
N LEU A 19 -0.50 -11.37 4.86
CA LEU A 19 -0.08 -12.74 5.14
C LEU A 19 -0.93 -13.43 6.22
N ILE A 20 -1.41 -12.70 7.24
CA ILE A 20 -2.29 -13.25 8.28
C ILE A 20 -3.65 -13.67 7.70
N PHE A 21 -4.16 -12.95 6.70
CA PHE A 21 -5.45 -13.26 6.06
C PHE A 21 -5.36 -14.32 4.95
N MET A 22 -4.14 -14.73 4.58
CA MET A 22 -3.92 -15.77 3.59
C MET A 22 -3.75 -17.11 4.30
N ASP A 23 -4.81 -17.90 4.30
CA ASP A 23 -4.78 -19.25 4.87
C ASP A 23 -3.99 -20.20 3.96
N ASN A 24 -3.21 -21.11 4.56
CA ASN A 24 -2.41 -22.14 3.87
C ASN A 24 -1.50 -21.66 2.71
N ILE A 25 -0.73 -20.58 2.91
CA ILE A 25 0.28 -20.14 1.95
C ILE A 25 1.33 -21.23 1.69
N SER A 26 1.53 -21.61 0.43
CA SER A 26 2.66 -22.45 0.04
C SER A 26 3.98 -21.65 0.05
N PHE A 27 5.11 -22.35 0.13
CA PHE A 27 6.43 -21.69 0.07
C PHE A 27 6.59 -20.85 -1.20
N ILE A 28 6.10 -21.33 -2.35
CA ILE A 28 6.20 -20.63 -3.63
C ILE A 28 5.35 -19.34 -3.60
N ASP A 29 4.13 -19.42 -3.07
CA ASP A 29 3.23 -18.27 -2.96
C ASP A 29 3.80 -17.20 -2.00
N PHE A 30 4.46 -17.62 -0.92
CA PHE A 30 5.15 -16.69 -0.02
C PHE A 30 6.24 -15.89 -0.75
N TRP A 31 7.11 -16.57 -1.52
CA TRP A 31 8.17 -15.89 -2.27
C TRP A 31 7.61 -14.95 -3.34
N LEU A 32 6.53 -15.36 -4.00
CA LEU A 32 5.80 -14.55 -4.96
C LEU A 32 5.30 -13.25 -4.31
N HIS A 33 4.65 -13.34 -3.14
CA HIS A 33 4.18 -12.16 -2.41
C HIS A 33 5.32 -11.29 -1.90
N LEU A 34 6.43 -11.88 -1.45
CA LEU A 34 7.60 -11.14 -1.02
C LEU A 34 8.24 -10.33 -2.17
N HIS A 35 8.23 -10.84 -3.40
CA HIS A 35 8.91 -10.21 -4.55
C HIS A 35 8.00 -9.30 -5.38
N LEU A 36 6.68 -9.50 -5.33
CA LEU A 36 5.72 -8.73 -6.11
C LEU A 36 4.84 -7.85 -5.23
N THR A 37 4.17 -8.44 -4.25
CA THR A 37 3.18 -7.75 -3.41
C THR A 37 3.84 -6.75 -2.47
N PHE A 38 4.88 -7.14 -1.74
CA PHE A 38 5.56 -6.25 -0.79
C PHE A 38 6.18 -5.02 -1.48
N PRO A 39 6.98 -5.15 -2.55
CA PRO A 39 7.52 -3.99 -3.27
C PRO A 39 6.42 -3.09 -3.84
N SER A 40 5.33 -3.68 -4.36
CA SER A 40 4.19 -2.92 -4.88
C SER A 40 3.53 -2.09 -3.78
N ILE A 41 3.30 -2.65 -2.59
CA ILE A 41 2.73 -1.91 -1.45
C ILE A 41 3.66 -0.77 -1.02
N VAL A 42 4.97 -1.02 -0.90
CA VAL A 42 5.93 0.00 -0.46
C VAL A 42 6.07 1.13 -1.49
N ILE A 43 6.24 0.80 -2.76
CA ILE A 43 6.48 1.77 -3.83
C ILE A 43 5.17 2.49 -4.18
N TYR A 44 4.14 1.74 -4.61
CA TYR A 44 2.88 2.32 -5.05
C TYR A 44 2.13 2.98 -3.89
N GLY A 45 1.94 2.25 -2.78
CA GLY A 45 1.30 2.81 -1.59
C GLY A 45 2.07 4.00 -1.03
N GLY A 46 3.40 3.95 -1.05
CA GLY A 46 4.29 5.06 -0.67
C GLY A 46 4.07 6.31 -1.52
N ILE A 47 4.09 6.16 -2.85
CA ILE A 47 3.88 7.24 -3.83
C ILE A 47 2.49 7.86 -3.66
N ILE A 48 1.43 7.04 -3.70
CA ILE A 48 0.05 7.52 -3.56
C ILE A 48 -0.13 8.24 -2.23
N SER A 49 0.39 7.69 -1.14
CA SER A 49 0.30 8.32 0.19
C SER A 49 1.03 9.66 0.25
N TYR A 50 2.21 9.77 -0.37
CA TYR A 50 2.95 11.04 -0.46
C TYR A 50 2.20 12.11 -1.26
N TYR A 51 1.70 11.77 -2.44
CA TYR A 51 0.94 12.72 -3.26
C TYR A 51 -0.40 13.09 -2.63
N ALA A 52 -1.10 12.13 -2.01
CA ALA A 52 -2.32 12.39 -1.27
C ALA A 52 -2.08 13.38 -0.12
N GLU A 53 -0.97 13.26 0.61
CA GLU A 53 -0.57 14.22 1.65
C GLU A 53 -0.30 15.61 1.09
N LYS A 54 0.48 15.68 0.02
CA LYS A 54 0.91 16.93 -0.61
C LYS A 54 -0.28 17.70 -1.19
N LEU A 55 -1.21 17.01 -1.86
CA LEU A 55 -2.40 17.60 -2.47
C LEU A 55 -3.45 18.00 -1.43
N ALA A 56 -3.57 17.23 -0.35
CA ALA A 56 -4.59 17.47 0.68
C ALA A 56 -4.34 18.68 1.57
N LYS A 57 -3.13 19.28 1.55
CA LYS A 57 -2.77 20.45 2.36
C LYS A 57 -3.22 20.30 3.83
N HIS A 58 -2.94 19.14 4.43
CA HIS A 58 -3.32 18.75 5.81
C HIS A 58 -4.81 18.43 6.07
N ARG A 59 -5.69 18.48 5.07
CA ARG A 59 -7.09 18.04 5.24
C ARG A 59 -7.17 16.51 5.25
N LEU A 60 -7.47 15.92 6.41
CA LEU A 60 -7.50 14.46 6.60
C LEU A 60 -8.43 13.75 5.62
N TRP A 61 -9.68 14.21 5.51
CA TRP A 61 -10.69 13.64 4.60
C TRP A 61 -10.26 13.70 3.14
N LEU A 62 -9.65 14.79 2.71
CA LEU A 62 -9.17 14.94 1.32
C LEU A 62 -8.00 13.98 1.04
N SER A 63 -7.11 13.80 2.01
CA SER A 63 -6.02 12.83 1.88
C SER A 63 -6.54 11.41 1.79
N LEU A 64 -7.55 11.06 2.60
CA LEU A 64 -8.17 9.75 2.53
C LEU A 64 -8.79 9.53 1.15
N LEU A 65 -9.55 10.51 0.64
CA LEU A 65 -10.16 10.46 -0.68
C LEU A 65 -9.12 10.24 -1.79
N TYR A 66 -8.03 11.01 -1.80
CA TYR A 66 -6.97 10.82 -2.80
C TYR A 66 -6.28 9.47 -2.68
N HIS A 67 -6.14 8.95 -1.47
CA HIS A 67 -5.52 7.64 -1.27
C HIS A 67 -6.44 6.50 -1.72
N TRP A 68 -7.74 6.61 -1.49
CA TRP A 68 -8.76 5.72 -2.03
C TRP A 68 -8.82 5.74 -3.55
N LEU A 69 -8.78 6.93 -4.16
CA LEU A 69 -8.70 7.05 -5.62
C LEU A 69 -7.47 6.34 -6.17
N GLY A 70 -6.32 6.44 -5.49
CA GLY A 70 -5.14 5.65 -5.82
C GLY A 70 -5.38 4.13 -5.70
N GLY A 71 -6.03 3.68 -4.63
CA GLY A 71 -6.42 2.27 -4.48
C GLY A 71 -7.33 1.76 -5.61
N ILE A 72 -8.29 2.58 -6.06
CA ILE A 72 -9.19 2.26 -7.19
C ILE A 72 -8.43 2.21 -8.52
N LEU A 73 -7.38 3.04 -8.68
CA LEU A 73 -6.56 3.06 -9.89
C LEU A 73 -5.52 1.93 -9.91
N PHE A 74 -5.22 1.30 -8.77
CA PHE A 74 -4.21 0.24 -8.68
C PHE A 74 -4.43 -0.94 -9.64
N PRO A 75 -5.64 -1.51 -9.80
CA PRO A 75 -5.88 -2.61 -10.72
C PRO A 75 -5.57 -2.24 -12.17
N LEU A 76 -5.90 -1.00 -12.57
CA LEU A 76 -5.57 -0.49 -13.90
C LEU A 76 -4.06 -0.38 -14.10
N VAL A 77 -3.33 0.11 -13.09
CA VAL A 77 -1.87 0.20 -13.13
C VAL A 77 -1.24 -1.20 -13.18
N ALA A 78 -1.70 -2.14 -12.36
CA ALA A 78 -1.24 -3.52 -12.36
C ALA A 78 -1.52 -4.22 -13.71
N PHE A 79 -2.68 -3.97 -14.31
CA PHE A 79 -3.04 -4.48 -15.63
C PHE A 79 -2.13 -3.94 -16.74
N ILE A 80 -1.82 -2.64 -16.75
CA ILE A 80 -0.91 -2.05 -17.73
C ILE A 80 0.51 -2.63 -17.58
N VAL A 81 1.00 -2.78 -16.34
CA VAL A 81 2.33 -3.34 -16.07
C VAL A 81 2.40 -4.81 -16.53
N THR A 82 1.41 -5.62 -16.19
CA THR A 82 1.38 -7.05 -16.60
C THR A 82 1.34 -7.22 -18.12
N LEU A 83 0.58 -6.38 -18.84
CA LEU A 83 0.58 -6.32 -20.31
C LEU A 83 1.97 -5.98 -20.89
N GLN A 84 2.66 -4.97 -20.32
CA GLN A 84 3.97 -4.55 -20.83
C GLN A 84 5.06 -5.60 -20.67
N PHE A 85 5.03 -6.39 -19.59
CA PHE A 85 6.03 -7.42 -19.32
C PHE A 85 5.66 -8.81 -19.86
N ASN A 86 4.56 -8.91 -20.61
CA ASN A 86 4.05 -10.16 -21.19
C ASN A 86 3.97 -11.30 -20.16
N LEU A 87 3.68 -10.94 -18.91
CA LEU A 87 3.58 -11.90 -17.82
C LEU A 87 2.31 -12.71 -18.05
N GLN A 88 2.45 -14.01 -18.30
CA GLN A 88 1.32 -14.95 -18.42
C GLN A 88 0.68 -15.20 -17.05
N TYR A 89 0.14 -14.18 -16.41
CA TYR A 89 -0.83 -14.37 -15.34
C TYR A 89 -2.21 -14.48 -15.96
N SER A 90 -3.01 -15.44 -15.48
CA SER A 90 -4.39 -15.52 -15.94
C SER A 90 -5.10 -14.21 -15.60
N ALA A 91 -5.94 -13.69 -16.49
CA ALA A 91 -6.72 -12.47 -16.22
C ALA A 91 -7.59 -12.59 -14.95
N ILE A 92 -7.89 -13.84 -14.54
CA ILE A 92 -8.62 -14.20 -13.31
C ILE A 92 -7.74 -13.94 -12.08
N ASP A 93 -6.46 -14.31 -12.09
CA ASP A 93 -5.56 -14.07 -10.96
C ASP A 93 -5.38 -12.56 -10.71
N VAL A 94 -5.23 -11.77 -11.77
CA VAL A 94 -5.08 -10.31 -11.68
C VAL A 94 -6.37 -9.64 -11.15
N GLN A 95 -7.55 -10.04 -11.63
CA GLN A 95 -8.81 -9.46 -11.12
C GLN A 95 -9.05 -9.80 -9.65
N THR A 96 -8.80 -11.05 -9.25
CA THR A 96 -9.07 -11.56 -7.89
C THR A 96 -8.08 -11.01 -6.87
N LEU A 97 -6.80 -10.84 -7.25
CA LEU A 97 -5.77 -10.26 -6.39
C LEU A 97 -5.90 -8.74 -6.22
N PHE A 98 -6.42 -8.02 -7.21
CA PHE A 98 -6.19 -6.58 -7.27
C PHE A 98 -7.41 -5.67 -7.14
N THR A 99 -8.66 -6.06 -7.47
CA THR A 99 -9.76 -5.07 -7.57
C THR A 99 -10.47 -4.71 -6.26
N PHE A 100 -11.03 -5.69 -5.55
CA PHE A 100 -11.71 -5.45 -4.27
C PHE A 100 -10.75 -5.32 -3.07
N PRO A 101 -9.63 -6.09 -2.99
CA PRO A 101 -8.66 -5.95 -1.90
C PRO A 101 -7.92 -4.62 -1.90
N SER A 102 -7.73 -3.95 -3.05
CA SER A 102 -6.86 -2.78 -3.14
C SER A 102 -7.39 -1.56 -2.38
N VAL A 103 -8.71 -1.33 -2.39
CA VAL A 103 -9.31 -0.19 -1.69
C VAL A 103 -9.23 -0.40 -0.17
N VAL A 104 -9.46 -1.63 0.29
CA VAL A 104 -9.31 -2.01 1.70
C VAL A 104 -7.86 -1.89 2.14
N ILE A 105 -6.92 -2.42 1.35
CA ILE A 105 -5.47 -2.30 1.63
C ILE A 105 -5.04 -0.83 1.60
N ALA A 106 -5.54 -0.01 0.67
CA ALA A 106 -5.27 1.42 0.64
C ALA A 106 -5.79 2.12 1.91
N PHE A 107 -6.99 1.77 2.39
CA PHE A 107 -7.49 2.27 3.66
C PHE A 107 -6.57 1.89 4.83
N ILE A 108 -6.19 0.61 4.95
CA ILE A 108 -5.30 0.11 6.00
C ILE A 108 -3.94 0.83 5.93
N TYR A 109 -3.37 0.94 4.73
CA TYR A 109 -2.11 1.63 4.48
C TYR A 109 -2.18 3.10 4.93
N TRP A 110 -3.26 3.80 4.57
CA TRP A 110 -3.47 5.18 4.99
C TRP A 110 -3.55 5.31 6.51
N VAL A 111 -4.32 4.44 7.18
CA VAL A 111 -4.46 4.45 8.64
C VAL A 111 -3.11 4.26 9.32
N ILE A 112 -2.34 3.25 8.92
CA ILE A 112 -1.01 2.97 9.49
C ILE A 112 -0.05 4.14 9.24
N ASP A 113 0.00 4.67 8.01
CA ASP A 113 0.88 5.80 7.68
C ASP A 113 0.55 7.05 8.50
N ARG A 114 -0.75 7.30 8.75
CA ARG A 114 -1.22 8.40 9.60
C ARG A 114 -0.84 8.22 11.05
N ILE A 115 -1.07 7.03 11.62
CA ILE A 115 -0.67 6.73 13.00
C ILE A 115 0.83 6.96 13.17
N LEU A 116 1.66 6.41 12.28
CA LEU A 116 3.11 6.59 12.33
C LEU A 116 3.52 8.06 12.16
N PHE A 117 2.83 8.82 11.30
CA PHE A 117 3.07 10.26 11.18
C PHE A 117 2.82 10.99 12.50
N TYR A 118 1.65 10.77 13.12
CA TYR A 118 1.28 11.42 14.38
C TYR A 118 2.22 11.01 15.52
N VAL A 119 2.45 9.71 15.73
CA VAL A 119 3.38 9.19 16.75
C VAL A 119 4.75 9.84 16.60
N SER A 120 5.25 9.94 15.36
CA SER A 120 6.56 10.53 15.12
C SER A 120 6.62 12.05 15.36
N ARG A 121 5.47 12.74 15.26
CA ARG A 121 5.35 14.18 15.54
C ARG A 121 5.19 14.45 17.03
N TYR A 122 4.44 13.61 17.75
CA TYR A 122 4.32 13.67 19.21
C TYR A 122 5.65 13.40 19.89
N LYS A 123 6.41 12.39 19.45
CA LYS A 123 7.76 12.11 19.97
C LYS A 123 8.71 13.31 19.81
N LYS A 124 8.59 14.06 18.71
CA LYS A 124 9.39 15.29 18.52
C LYS A 124 8.99 16.43 19.45
N ARG A 125 7.74 16.50 19.91
CA ARG A 125 7.22 17.57 20.78
C ARG A 125 7.41 17.29 22.27
N GLY A 126 7.46 16.02 22.68
CA GLY A 126 7.77 15.62 24.07
C GLY A 126 9.27 15.49 24.38
N LEU A 127 10.12 15.74 23.39
CA LEU A 127 11.59 15.86 23.51
C LEU A 127 12.06 17.32 23.39
N GLN A 128 11.11 18.26 23.41
CA GLN A 128 11.32 19.69 23.61
C GLN A 128 10.80 20.06 25.00
#